data_AF-A0A372F426-F1
#
_entry.id   AF-A0A372F426-F1
#
_cell.length_a   1.000
_cell.length_b   1.000
_cell.length_c   1.000
_cell.angle_alpha   90.00
_cell.angle_beta   90.00
_cell.angle_gamma   90.00
#
_symmetry.space_group_name_H-M   'P 1'
#
loop_
_entity.id
_entity.type
_entity.pdbx_description
1 polymer ?
#
loop_
_entity_poly.entity_id
_entity_poly.type
_entity_poly.pdbx_seq_one_letter_code
_entity_poly.pdbx_strand_id
1 'polypeptide(L)'
;MKMERLVEIAQKFPKKLSRRKLLGGAATAAVAIIQTAKGQTIQKGLSENLIGDDPTKKFGKPAGEVGSRSPFVKSVKKPSDISSRSPLQDFYGIITPSDLHFERHHAGVPAIDPSKHELLIHGLVEKPLIFTVTDLKRFPSVSRIAFLECSGNFRGGKENLTPQEICGLTSQSEWTGVKLSTLFNEVGVKPNATWFLAEGGDAAVLTRSIPVKKGWDDAIIAYAQNGEPLRPEQGFPVRLFLPGWEGNTGVKWLRRLELSDAPYYTREETSKYTEPIKDGKYRIFSFDIDARSIITFPSYPQKVEKGWIEIRGLAWSGRGKVVRVEVSTDAGKNWKIAQLNEPVLDKAHIQFRHLWQWKGEETEILSRVTDETGYTQPTLKQLFEARGSEGGYHMNPITAWQVKKDGGVLFKPETFR
;
A
#
# COMPACT_ATOMS: atom_id res chain seq x y z
N MET A 1 50.28 40.31 33.35
CA MET A 1 50.45 40.66 34.79
C MET A 1 49.15 40.30 35.52
N LYS A 2 49.20 39.81 36.77
CA LYS A 2 48.07 39.14 37.47
C LYS A 2 47.08 40.11 38.14
N MET A 3 45.99 39.51 38.67
CA MET A 3 45.01 39.95 39.69
C MET A 3 43.73 40.62 39.17
N GLU A 4 42.55 40.49 39.81
CA GLU A 4 41.86 39.44 40.61
C GLU A 4 40.56 40.09 41.18
N ARG A 5 39.49 39.29 41.34
CA ARG A 5 38.37 39.43 42.32
C ARG A 5 37.31 40.56 42.26
N LEU A 6 36.07 40.09 42.01
CA LEU A 6 34.87 40.10 42.89
C LEU A 6 34.35 41.39 43.57
N VAL A 7 33.14 41.80 43.14
CA VAL A 7 32.12 42.65 43.79
C VAL A 7 30.76 42.20 43.19
N GLU A 8 29.63 41.95 43.87
CA GLU A 8 29.26 41.84 45.29
C GLU A 8 28.02 40.89 45.48
N ILE A 9 27.41 40.83 46.68
CA ILE A 9 26.11 40.18 46.96
C ILE A 9 25.26 41.11 47.85
N ALA A 10 23.98 41.39 47.49
CA ALA A 10 22.85 41.48 48.45
C ALA A 10 21.47 41.80 47.82
N GLN A 11 20.62 40.77 47.77
CA GLN A 11 19.22 40.75 48.25
C GLN A 11 18.30 41.99 48.13
N LYS A 12 17.15 41.79 47.44
CA LYS A 12 15.80 42.10 47.99
C LYS A 12 14.68 41.42 47.19
N PHE A 13 14.11 40.34 47.73
CA PHE A 13 12.71 39.96 47.44
C PHE A 13 11.78 40.79 48.35
N PRO A 14 10.54 41.11 47.92
CA PRO A 14 9.43 40.34 48.51
C PRO A 14 8.16 40.16 47.66
N LYS A 15 7.37 39.15 48.09
CA LYS A 15 5.89 39.03 48.05
C LYS A 15 5.15 38.61 46.76
N LYS A 16 4.83 37.31 46.77
CA LYS A 16 3.46 36.73 46.66
C LYS A 16 2.58 37.14 45.47
N LEU A 17 2.52 36.26 44.48
CA LEU A 17 1.44 36.21 43.49
C LEU A 17 0.07 35.95 44.15
N SER A 18 -0.92 36.77 43.80
CA SER A 18 -2.30 36.68 44.27
C SER A 18 -3.11 35.63 43.50
N ARG A 19 -3.97 34.86 44.20
CA ARG A 19 -4.88 33.84 43.63
C ARG A 19 -6.06 34.42 42.80
N ARG A 20 -5.89 35.56 42.13
CA ARG A 20 -6.98 36.29 41.43
C ARG A 20 -6.69 36.71 39.98
N LYS A 21 -5.83 35.94 39.27
CA LYS A 21 -5.81 35.87 37.79
C LYS A 21 -6.11 34.44 37.33
N LEU A 22 -7.34 34.03 37.61
CA LEU A 22 -8.06 32.96 36.90
C LEU A 22 -9.09 33.68 36.03
N LEU A 23 -9.32 33.19 34.80
CA LEU A 23 -10.07 33.81 33.69
C LEU A 23 -9.28 34.85 32.86
N GLY A 24 -9.18 34.59 31.56
CA GLY A 24 -8.66 35.54 30.54
C GLY A 24 -7.51 34.99 29.67
N GLY A 25 -7.85 34.37 28.53
CA GLY A 25 -6.92 34.12 27.41
C GLY A 25 -5.96 32.94 27.57
N ALA A 26 -6.37 31.75 27.12
CA ALA A 26 -5.49 30.58 27.07
C ALA A 26 -4.46 30.67 25.92
N ALA A 27 -3.27 30.17 26.23
CA ALA A 27 -2.03 30.24 25.46
C ALA A 27 -2.09 29.96 23.95
N THR A 28 -1.23 30.71 23.26
CA THR A 28 -0.56 30.41 21.99
C THR A 28 -0.26 28.93 21.74
N ALA A 29 -0.37 28.50 20.47
CA ALA A 29 0.22 27.26 19.97
C ALA A 29 0.97 27.51 18.65
N ALA A 30 2.30 27.57 18.72
CA ALA A 30 3.18 27.48 17.56
C ALA A 30 3.45 26.01 17.18
N VAL A 31 3.98 25.75 16.00
CA VAL A 31 4.42 24.40 15.61
C VAL A 31 5.73 24.08 16.33
N ALA A 32 5.74 23.03 17.15
CA ALA A 32 6.93 22.52 17.83
C ALA A 32 7.30 21.13 17.31
N ILE A 33 8.56 20.95 16.91
CA ILE A 33 9.15 19.64 16.63
C ILE A 33 9.56 19.04 17.99
N ILE A 34 8.83 18.02 18.44
CA ILE A 34 9.18 17.29 19.67
C ILE A 34 9.93 16.02 19.25
N GLN A 35 11.24 16.00 19.50
CA GLN A 35 12.00 14.75 19.54
C GLN A 35 11.70 14.05 20.87
N THR A 36 11.10 12.86 20.81
CA THR A 36 11.04 11.98 21.98
C THR A 36 12.38 11.27 22.17
N ALA A 37 12.68 10.79 23.38
CA ALA A 37 13.94 10.10 23.71
C ALA A 37 14.17 8.76 22.97
N LYS A 38 13.30 8.39 22.02
CA LYS A 38 13.44 7.27 21.09
C LYS A 38 13.44 7.70 19.60
N GLY A 39 13.73 8.98 19.31
CA GLY A 39 13.98 9.48 17.96
C GLY A 39 12.76 9.68 17.06
N GLN A 40 11.54 9.38 17.53
CA GLN A 40 10.33 9.65 16.75
C GLN A 40 9.93 11.13 16.84
N THR A 41 9.89 11.78 15.67
CA THR A 41 9.33 13.13 15.47
C THR A 41 7.84 13.02 15.14
N ILE A 42 6.98 13.61 15.96
CA ILE A 42 5.53 13.63 15.74
C ILE A 42 5.10 15.04 15.31
N GLN A 43 4.64 15.19 14.07
CA GLN A 43 3.94 16.40 13.64
C GLN A 43 2.50 16.38 14.18
N LYS A 44 2.25 17.06 15.30
CA LYS A 44 0.89 17.25 15.82
C LYS A 44 0.23 18.41 15.09
N GLY A 45 -0.98 18.17 14.56
CA GLY A 45 -1.74 19.17 13.79
C GLY A 45 -2.05 20.45 14.58
N LEU A 46 -2.21 21.56 13.86
CA LEU A 46 -2.62 22.85 14.42
C LEU A 46 -3.99 22.75 15.11
N SER A 47 -4.19 23.55 16.16
CA SER A 47 -5.49 23.71 16.82
C SER A 47 -6.52 24.35 15.88
N GLU A 48 -7.77 23.94 16.04
CA GLU A 48 -8.90 24.30 15.15
C GLU A 48 -9.18 25.81 15.11
N ASN A 49 -8.77 26.55 16.14
CA ASN A 49 -8.98 28.00 16.34
C ASN A 49 -8.34 28.94 15.29
N LEU A 50 -7.69 28.41 14.25
CA LEU A 50 -7.14 29.23 13.15
C LEU A 50 -8.04 29.27 11.91
N ILE A 51 -8.99 28.35 11.78
CA ILE A 51 -10.03 28.40 10.74
C ILE A 51 -10.90 29.64 11.04
N GLY A 52 -10.76 30.69 10.22
CA GLY A 52 -11.72 31.79 10.21
C GLY A 52 -12.81 31.48 9.18
N ASP A 53 -14.02 31.99 9.42
CA ASP A 53 -15.18 31.73 8.56
C ASP A 53 -14.98 32.25 7.12
N ASP A 54 -14.16 33.29 6.95
CA ASP A 54 -13.80 33.86 5.65
C ASP A 54 -12.27 33.80 5.41
N PRO A 55 -11.80 32.91 4.50
CA PRO A 55 -10.37 32.81 4.18
C PRO A 55 -9.83 34.03 3.42
N THR A 56 -10.67 34.92 2.88
CA THR A 56 -10.21 36.16 2.21
C THR A 56 -9.73 37.22 3.20
N LYS A 57 -10.04 37.09 4.50
CA LYS A 57 -9.69 38.07 5.55
C LYS A 57 -8.40 37.75 6.31
N LYS A 58 -7.74 36.62 6.00
CA LYS A 58 -6.48 36.20 6.63
C LYS A 58 -5.47 35.86 5.55
N PHE A 59 -4.27 36.41 5.63
CA PHE A 59 -3.16 35.94 4.79
C PHE A 59 -2.88 34.46 5.07
N GLY A 60 -2.81 33.65 4.01
CA GLY A 60 -2.41 32.26 4.09
C GLY A 60 -0.95 32.10 4.50
N LYS A 61 -0.52 30.87 4.75
CA LYS A 61 0.90 30.56 4.89
C LYS A 61 1.63 30.82 3.56
N PRO A 62 2.84 31.41 3.56
CA PRO A 62 3.68 31.43 2.37
C PRO A 62 4.12 30.01 1.98
N ALA A 63 4.75 29.88 0.81
CA ALA A 63 5.35 28.61 0.38
C ALA A 63 6.36 28.10 1.43
N GLY A 64 6.31 26.80 1.69
CA GLY A 64 7.24 26.10 2.58
C GLY A 64 8.07 25.06 1.85
N GLU A 65 9.03 24.45 2.54
CA GLU A 65 9.94 23.43 1.99
C GLU A 65 9.22 22.20 1.41
N VAL A 66 8.08 21.82 2.01
CA VAL A 66 7.21 20.73 1.56
C VAL A 66 5.74 21.12 1.68
N GLY A 67 4.91 20.56 0.79
CA GLY A 67 3.45 20.70 0.88
C GLY A 67 2.85 19.92 2.05
N SER A 68 1.74 20.41 2.60
CA SER A 68 0.97 19.73 3.65
C SER A 68 -0.47 19.48 3.22
N ARG A 69 -1.06 18.35 3.62
CA ARG A 69 -2.49 18.07 3.45
C ARG A 69 -3.33 19.14 4.16
N SER A 70 -4.49 19.47 3.58
CA SER A 70 -5.50 20.33 4.21
C SER A 70 -5.94 19.74 5.56
N PRO A 71 -6.17 20.55 6.61
CA PRO A 71 -6.62 20.04 7.93
C PRO A 71 -7.98 19.34 7.89
N PHE A 72 -8.76 19.55 6.83
CA PHE A 72 -10.04 18.90 6.57
C PHE A 72 -9.90 17.51 5.90
N VAL A 73 -8.75 17.19 5.32
CA VAL A 73 -8.47 15.86 4.74
C VAL A 73 -7.99 14.94 5.85
N LYS A 74 -8.81 13.92 6.18
CA LYS A 74 -8.56 12.98 7.30
C LYS A 74 -7.99 11.63 6.87
N SER A 75 -7.59 11.49 5.60
CA SER A 75 -7.09 10.22 5.04
C SER A 75 -5.83 9.75 5.76
N VAL A 76 -5.91 8.57 6.36
CA VAL A 76 -4.84 7.94 7.14
C VAL A 76 -4.78 6.44 6.84
N LYS A 77 -3.59 5.84 6.98
CA LYS A 77 -3.44 4.39 6.94
C LYS A 77 -3.99 3.78 8.23
N LYS A 78 -4.59 2.58 8.16
CA LYS A 78 -5.05 1.84 9.35
C LYS A 78 -3.99 0.81 9.76
N PRO A 79 -3.21 1.04 10.84
CA PRO A 79 -2.12 0.18 11.25
C PRO A 79 -2.60 -1.10 11.97
N SER A 80 -1.65 -2.01 12.12
CA SER A 80 -1.67 -3.26 12.88
C SER A 80 -0.20 -3.67 13.07
N ASP A 81 0.09 -4.59 14.00
CA ASP A 81 1.43 -4.92 14.50
C ASP A 81 2.53 -5.03 13.42
N ILE A 82 2.17 -5.58 12.26
CA ILE A 82 3.08 -5.85 11.13
C ILE A 82 2.60 -5.28 9.78
N SER A 83 1.51 -4.50 9.74
CA SER A 83 1.01 -3.92 8.48
C SER A 83 0.15 -2.68 8.62
N SER A 84 0.13 -1.83 7.61
CA SER A 84 -0.81 -0.70 7.49
C SER A 84 -1.59 -0.80 6.18
N ARG A 85 -2.85 -0.33 6.17
CA ARG A 85 -3.77 -0.42 5.02
C ARG A 85 -4.06 0.96 4.41
N SER A 86 -4.06 1.06 3.09
CA SER A 86 -4.39 2.28 2.34
C SER A 86 -5.88 2.61 2.38
N PRO A 87 -6.27 3.87 2.59
CA PRO A 87 -7.67 4.30 2.63
C PRO A 87 -8.30 4.38 1.23
N LEU A 88 -8.59 3.22 0.62
CA LEU A 88 -9.08 3.13 -0.77
C LEU A 88 -10.34 3.96 -1.05
N GLN A 89 -11.22 4.13 -0.05
CA GLN A 89 -12.44 4.95 -0.16
C GLN A 89 -12.21 6.47 -0.22
N ASP A 90 -11.01 6.92 0.14
CA ASP A 90 -10.64 8.34 0.15
C ASP A 90 -9.91 8.77 -1.13
N PHE A 91 -9.51 7.81 -1.98
CA PHE A 91 -8.65 8.08 -3.13
C PHE A 91 -9.42 8.62 -4.36
N TYR A 92 -8.72 9.44 -5.12
CA TYR A 92 -9.16 9.95 -6.43
C TYR A 92 -8.21 9.42 -7.51
N GLY A 93 -8.75 8.93 -8.61
CA GLY A 93 -7.95 8.25 -9.64
C GLY A 93 -7.37 6.93 -9.15
N ILE A 94 -6.16 6.62 -9.62
CA ILE A 94 -5.53 5.29 -9.45
C ILE A 94 -4.11 5.33 -8.83
N ILE A 95 -3.54 6.51 -8.57
CA ILE A 95 -2.22 6.62 -7.93
C ILE A 95 -2.41 6.78 -6.42
N THR A 96 -1.82 5.86 -5.66
CA THR A 96 -1.78 5.93 -4.20
C THR A 96 -0.69 6.92 -3.76
N PRO A 97 -1.02 7.97 -2.98
CA PRO A 97 -0.01 8.87 -2.41
C PRO A 97 1.00 8.10 -1.56
N SER A 98 2.29 8.45 -1.67
CA SER A 98 3.37 7.67 -1.04
C SER A 98 3.24 7.53 0.49
N ASP A 99 2.79 8.59 1.17
CA ASP A 99 2.49 8.59 2.61
C ASP A 99 1.32 7.66 3.00
N LEU A 100 0.42 7.38 2.05
CA LEU A 100 -0.75 6.52 2.19
C LEU A 100 -0.60 5.14 1.53
N HIS A 101 0.58 4.81 0.99
CA HIS A 101 0.90 3.48 0.47
C HIS A 101 0.92 2.45 1.60
N PHE A 102 0.31 1.29 1.35
CA PHE A 102 0.19 0.22 2.35
C PHE A 102 1.56 -0.31 2.77
N GLU A 103 1.63 -0.90 3.96
CA GLU A 103 2.86 -1.44 4.53
C GLU A 103 2.70 -2.89 4.96
N ARG A 104 3.78 -3.66 4.82
CA ARG A 104 3.98 -4.98 5.43
C ARG A 104 5.44 -5.13 5.81
N HIS A 105 5.71 -5.51 7.05
CA HIS A 105 7.05 -5.73 7.60
C HIS A 105 7.07 -7.00 8.43
N HIS A 106 8.22 -7.68 8.52
CA HIS A 106 8.38 -8.85 9.37
C HIS A 106 9.33 -8.61 10.56
N ALA A 107 10.21 -7.61 10.47
CA ALA A 107 11.02 -7.11 11.59
C ALA A 107 11.11 -5.56 11.66
N GLY A 108 10.02 -4.87 11.29
CA GLY A 108 9.96 -3.41 11.28
C GLY A 108 10.61 -2.77 10.04
N VAL A 109 11.03 -1.51 10.17
CA VAL A 109 11.67 -0.72 9.10
C VAL A 109 13.12 -0.41 9.51
N PRO A 110 14.14 -0.93 8.81
CA PRO A 110 15.53 -0.59 9.07
C PRO A 110 15.86 0.83 8.62
N ALA A 111 16.78 1.49 9.32
CA ALA A 111 17.41 2.72 8.85
C ALA A 111 18.65 2.36 8.03
N ILE A 112 18.61 2.57 6.71
CA ILE A 112 19.70 2.23 5.78
C ILE A 112 20.34 3.50 5.24
N ASP A 113 21.65 3.61 5.41
CA ASP A 113 22.50 4.61 4.77
C ASP A 113 22.70 4.23 3.29
N PRO A 114 22.22 5.03 2.32
CA PRO A 114 22.30 4.68 0.90
C PRO A 114 23.74 4.69 0.37
N SER A 115 24.68 5.35 1.04
CA SER A 115 26.10 5.37 0.66
C SER A 115 26.83 4.08 1.01
N LYS A 116 26.25 3.26 1.89
CA LYS A 116 26.78 1.96 2.34
C LYS A 116 25.93 0.78 1.86
N HIS A 117 24.92 1.04 1.03
CA HIS A 117 24.03 0.01 0.55
C HIS A 117 24.57 -0.62 -0.73
N GLU A 118 24.72 -1.93 -0.68
CA GLU A 118 25.28 -2.78 -1.73
C GLU A 118 24.26 -3.85 -2.13
N LEU A 119 24.11 -4.05 -3.44
CA LEU A 119 23.35 -5.15 -4.02
C LEU A 119 24.32 -6.15 -4.65
N LEU A 120 24.52 -7.29 -4.01
CA LEU A 120 25.30 -8.41 -4.55
C LEU A 120 24.43 -9.24 -5.50
N ILE A 121 24.90 -9.50 -6.73
CA ILE A 121 24.30 -10.46 -7.66
C ILE A 121 25.35 -11.54 -7.96
N HIS A 122 25.05 -12.79 -7.57
CA HIS A 122 25.99 -13.92 -7.65
C HIS A 122 25.30 -15.27 -7.89
N GLY A 123 25.98 -16.39 -7.66
CA GLY A 123 25.49 -17.75 -7.96
C GLY A 123 25.83 -18.20 -9.38
N LEU A 124 24.84 -18.76 -10.10
CA LEU A 124 24.95 -19.18 -11.51
C LEU A 124 25.01 -17.99 -12.49
N VAL A 125 26.13 -17.25 -12.41
CA VAL A 125 26.50 -16.13 -13.29
C VAL A 125 27.94 -16.30 -13.78
N GLU A 126 28.34 -15.61 -14.84
CA GLU A 126 29.74 -15.56 -15.29
C GLU A 126 30.58 -14.60 -14.46
N LYS A 127 30.01 -13.46 -14.06
CA LYS A 127 30.69 -12.36 -13.36
C LYS A 127 29.86 -11.92 -12.16
N PRO A 128 30.09 -12.48 -10.96
CA PRO A 128 29.50 -11.97 -9.72
C PRO A 128 29.87 -10.49 -9.52
N LEU A 129 28.88 -9.66 -9.16
CA LEU A 129 29.06 -8.22 -9.02
C LEU A 129 28.34 -7.66 -7.79
N ILE A 130 28.92 -6.60 -7.24
CA ILE A 130 28.29 -5.73 -6.25
C ILE A 130 27.97 -4.40 -6.93
N PHE A 131 26.74 -3.92 -6.76
CA PHE A 131 26.28 -2.63 -7.27
C PHE A 131 25.97 -1.69 -6.10
N THR A 132 26.51 -0.47 -6.13
CA THR A 132 26.05 0.60 -5.23
C THR A 132 24.74 1.20 -5.76
N VAL A 133 24.03 1.97 -4.92
CA VAL A 133 22.87 2.77 -5.35
C VAL A 133 23.23 3.73 -6.49
N THR A 134 24.47 4.24 -6.51
CA THR A 134 24.97 5.11 -7.57
C THR A 134 25.16 4.36 -8.89
N ASP A 135 25.67 3.13 -8.85
CA ASP A 135 25.85 2.30 -10.06
C ASP A 135 24.51 1.91 -10.68
N LEU A 136 23.53 1.52 -9.85
CA LEU A 136 22.18 1.24 -10.33
C LEU A 136 21.56 2.44 -11.07
N LYS A 137 21.79 3.68 -10.58
CA LYS A 137 21.29 4.90 -11.22
C LYS A 137 22.03 5.29 -12.51
N ARG A 138 23.10 4.59 -12.90
CA ARG A 138 23.82 4.81 -14.17
C ARG A 138 23.31 3.94 -15.32
N PHE A 139 22.55 2.89 -15.04
CA PHE A 139 21.88 2.10 -16.06
C PHE A 139 20.65 2.81 -16.64
N PRO A 140 20.20 2.45 -17.86
CA PRO A 140 18.95 2.96 -18.42
C PRO A 140 17.77 2.66 -17.48
N SER A 141 17.10 3.73 -17.04
CA SER A 141 15.97 3.63 -16.13
C SER A 141 14.66 3.38 -16.89
N VAL A 142 13.69 2.79 -16.19
CA VAL A 142 12.30 2.65 -16.62
C VAL A 142 11.37 3.14 -15.51
N SER A 143 10.23 3.70 -15.89
CA SER A 143 9.11 4.03 -15.00
C SER A 143 7.88 3.23 -15.41
N ARG A 144 7.20 2.58 -14.46
CA ARG A 144 5.99 1.81 -14.71
C ARG A 144 4.94 2.05 -13.63
N ILE A 145 3.75 2.48 -14.04
CA ILE A 145 2.55 2.46 -13.19
C ILE A 145 2.07 1.01 -13.08
N ALA A 146 2.08 0.48 -11.86
CA ALA A 146 1.58 -0.87 -11.56
C ALA A 146 1.22 -0.99 -10.08
N PHE A 147 0.33 -1.93 -9.75
CA PHE A 147 -0.05 -2.19 -8.37
C PHE A 147 0.93 -3.13 -7.65
N LEU A 148 0.92 -3.04 -6.33
CA LEU A 148 1.48 -4.01 -5.40
C LEU A 148 0.35 -4.45 -4.46
N GLU A 149 0.14 -5.75 -4.28
CA GLU A 149 -0.86 -6.29 -3.36
C GLU A 149 -0.28 -7.40 -2.49
N CYS A 150 -0.57 -7.38 -1.19
CA CYS A 150 -0.25 -8.50 -0.31
C CYS A 150 -1.19 -9.68 -0.62
N SER A 151 -0.68 -10.91 -0.75
CA SER A 151 -1.53 -12.09 -0.94
C SER A 151 -2.53 -12.31 0.22
N GLY A 152 -2.25 -11.80 1.43
CA GLY A 152 -3.19 -11.79 2.56
C GLY A 152 -4.19 -10.61 2.57
N ASN A 153 -4.48 -10.00 1.42
CA ASN A 153 -5.34 -8.81 1.34
C ASN A 153 -6.85 -9.13 1.36
N PHE A 154 -7.36 -9.81 2.39
CA PHE A 154 -8.81 -9.94 2.57
C PHE A 154 -9.19 -9.89 4.05
N ARG A 155 -10.28 -9.19 4.37
CA ARG A 155 -10.96 -9.26 5.67
C ARG A 155 -12.47 -9.32 5.45
N GLY A 156 -13.11 -10.34 6.02
CA GLY A 156 -14.55 -10.52 6.02
C GLY A 156 -15.15 -10.59 7.44
N GLY A 157 -16.41 -10.99 7.52
CA GLY A 157 -17.06 -11.43 8.78
C GLY A 157 -17.57 -10.33 9.73
N LYS A 158 -17.46 -9.05 9.38
CA LYS A 158 -18.03 -7.93 10.16
C LYS A 158 -18.66 -6.89 9.24
N GLU A 159 -19.86 -6.42 9.54
CA GLU A 159 -20.59 -5.49 8.65
C GLU A 159 -20.04 -4.05 8.64
N ASN A 160 -19.24 -3.68 9.66
CA ASN A 160 -18.67 -2.35 9.84
C ASN A 160 -17.22 -2.24 9.32
N LEU A 161 -16.87 -2.99 8.28
CA LEU A 161 -15.57 -2.89 7.61
C LEU A 161 -15.60 -1.86 6.48
N THR A 162 -14.60 -0.99 6.45
CA THR A 162 -14.33 -0.04 5.35
C THR A 162 -13.64 -0.74 4.17
N PRO A 163 -13.67 -0.21 2.93
CA PRO A 163 -12.87 -0.74 1.81
C PRO A 163 -11.38 -0.86 2.14
N GLN A 164 -10.84 0.11 2.90
CA GLN A 164 -9.51 0.06 3.50
C GLN A 164 -9.26 -1.21 4.32
N GLU A 165 -10.23 -1.68 5.11
CA GLU A 165 -10.04 -2.85 5.95
C GLU A 165 -10.15 -4.16 5.19
N ILE A 166 -11.11 -4.23 4.26
CA ILE A 166 -11.41 -5.42 3.45
C ILE A 166 -10.25 -5.69 2.49
N CYS A 167 -9.84 -4.68 1.69
CA CYS A 167 -8.89 -4.83 0.58
C CYS A 167 -7.75 -3.78 0.57
N GLY A 168 -7.49 -3.05 1.66
CA GLY A 168 -6.47 -1.98 1.67
C GLY A 168 -5.00 -2.40 1.82
N LEU A 169 -4.64 -3.70 1.78
CA LEU A 169 -3.24 -4.13 1.58
C LEU A 169 -2.89 -4.19 0.08
N THR A 170 -3.31 -3.17 -0.66
CA THR A 170 -2.99 -2.92 -2.06
C THR A 170 -2.73 -1.44 -2.25
N SER A 171 -1.87 -1.10 -3.19
CA SER A 171 -1.57 0.27 -3.59
C SER A 171 -1.03 0.27 -5.01
N GLN A 172 -1.21 1.37 -5.71
CA GLN A 172 -0.60 1.58 -7.02
C GLN A 172 0.29 2.80 -7.01
N SER A 173 1.43 2.67 -7.66
CA SER A 173 2.43 3.73 -7.80
C SER A 173 3.09 3.65 -9.17
N GLU A 174 3.69 4.75 -9.58
CA GLU A 174 4.75 4.70 -10.57
C GLU A 174 6.02 4.18 -9.88
N TRP A 175 6.59 3.08 -10.35
CA TRP A 175 7.83 2.51 -9.87
C TRP A 175 8.95 2.81 -10.86
N THR A 176 10.05 3.41 -10.38
CA THR A 176 11.19 3.80 -11.21
C THR A 176 12.47 3.12 -10.75
N GLY A 177 13.20 2.55 -11.71
CA GLY A 177 14.38 1.75 -11.45
C GLY A 177 15.03 1.18 -12.71
N VAL A 178 15.89 0.18 -12.55
CA VAL A 178 16.53 -0.57 -13.64
C VAL A 178 15.76 -1.87 -13.89
N LYS A 179 15.58 -2.30 -15.14
CA LYS A 179 15.08 -3.66 -15.42
C LYS A 179 16.08 -4.70 -14.91
N LEU A 180 15.62 -5.74 -14.23
CA LEU A 180 16.51 -6.80 -13.75
C LEU A 180 17.20 -7.54 -14.90
N SER A 181 16.54 -7.67 -16.07
CA SER A 181 17.15 -8.16 -17.32
C SER A 181 18.42 -7.41 -17.74
N THR A 182 18.51 -6.10 -17.49
CA THR A 182 19.73 -5.32 -17.77
C THR A 182 20.89 -5.75 -16.88
N LEU A 183 20.63 -5.97 -15.59
CA LEU A 183 21.66 -6.43 -14.64
C LEU A 183 22.01 -7.90 -14.85
N PHE A 184 21.05 -8.74 -15.24
CA PHE A 184 21.27 -10.14 -15.61
C PHE A 184 22.19 -10.28 -16.84
N ASN A 185 22.11 -9.35 -17.79
CA ASN A 185 23.07 -9.28 -18.91
C ASN A 185 24.47 -8.85 -18.43
N GLU A 186 24.59 -7.86 -17.54
CA GLU A 186 25.88 -7.36 -17.03
C GLU A 186 26.66 -8.43 -16.22
N VAL A 187 25.96 -9.25 -15.42
CA VAL A 187 26.60 -10.37 -14.69
C VAL A 187 26.78 -11.63 -15.54
N GLY A 188 26.12 -11.71 -16.69
CA GLY A 188 26.03 -12.91 -17.52
C GLY A 188 25.36 -14.08 -16.78
N VAL A 189 24.04 -14.05 -16.61
CA VAL A 189 23.29 -15.19 -16.03
C VAL A 189 23.47 -16.45 -16.89
N LYS A 190 23.84 -17.57 -16.24
CA LYS A 190 24.14 -18.83 -16.93
C LYS A 190 22.88 -19.51 -17.49
N PRO A 191 22.95 -20.23 -18.63
CA PRO A 191 21.78 -20.86 -19.25
C PRO A 191 21.05 -21.88 -18.38
N ASN A 192 21.73 -22.48 -17.39
CA ASN A 192 21.12 -23.42 -16.44
C ASN A 192 20.51 -22.76 -15.19
N ALA A 193 20.61 -21.42 -15.04
CA ALA A 193 19.96 -20.69 -13.96
C ALA A 193 18.45 -20.56 -14.25
N THR A 194 17.63 -21.22 -13.42
CA THR A 194 16.17 -21.25 -13.56
C THR A 194 15.47 -20.49 -12.43
N TRP A 195 16.14 -20.26 -11.30
CA TRP A 195 15.67 -19.54 -10.12
C TRP A 195 16.70 -18.52 -9.61
N PHE A 196 16.24 -17.59 -8.78
CA PHE A 196 17.10 -16.80 -7.93
C PHE A 196 16.49 -16.55 -6.55
N LEU A 197 17.31 -16.56 -5.51
CA LEU A 197 16.97 -16.03 -4.19
C LEU A 197 17.02 -14.51 -4.22
N ALA A 198 15.95 -13.83 -3.84
CA ALA A 198 15.98 -12.42 -3.47
C ALA A 198 15.99 -12.27 -1.95
N GLU A 199 16.90 -11.47 -1.39
CA GLU A 199 17.13 -11.34 0.06
C GLU A 199 17.16 -9.88 0.53
N GLY A 200 16.41 -9.60 1.60
CA GLY A 200 16.31 -8.28 2.25
C GLY A 200 17.38 -8.04 3.32
N GLY A 201 17.73 -6.76 3.51
CA GLY A 201 18.67 -6.29 4.52
C GLY A 201 18.05 -5.89 5.86
N ASP A 202 16.80 -6.28 6.14
CA ASP A 202 16.17 -6.10 7.46
C ASP A 202 16.45 -7.28 8.40
N ALA A 203 16.08 -7.14 9.68
CA ALA A 203 16.33 -8.18 10.68
C ALA A 203 15.49 -9.47 10.50
N ALA A 204 14.47 -9.47 9.62
CA ALA A 204 13.80 -10.69 9.21
C ALA A 204 14.60 -11.48 8.16
N VAL A 205 15.57 -10.84 7.48
CA VAL A 205 16.31 -11.37 6.32
C VAL A 205 15.34 -12.03 5.34
N LEU A 206 14.28 -11.29 4.96
CA LEU A 206 13.21 -11.87 4.16
C LEU A 206 13.76 -12.38 2.83
N THR A 207 13.47 -13.64 2.53
CA THR A 207 13.97 -14.35 1.37
C THR A 207 12.83 -14.93 0.55
N ARG A 208 12.93 -14.85 -0.79
CA ARG A 208 12.01 -15.50 -1.72
C ARG A 208 12.74 -16.04 -2.95
N SER A 209 12.38 -17.24 -3.37
CA SER A 209 12.79 -17.85 -4.65
C SER A 209 11.89 -17.33 -5.76
N ILE A 210 12.51 -16.74 -6.78
CA ILE A 210 11.84 -16.16 -7.94
C ILE A 210 12.35 -16.88 -9.20
N PRO A 211 11.50 -17.37 -10.11
CA PRO A 211 11.94 -17.90 -11.40
C PRO A 211 12.70 -16.85 -12.21
N VAL A 212 13.85 -17.22 -12.78
CA VAL A 212 14.70 -16.35 -13.61
C VAL A 212 13.91 -15.74 -14.78
N LYS A 213 12.95 -16.48 -15.34
CA LYS A 213 12.01 -15.97 -16.36
C LYS A 213 11.29 -14.68 -15.94
N LYS A 214 10.88 -14.53 -14.67
CA LYS A 214 10.24 -13.30 -14.17
C LYS A 214 11.23 -12.14 -14.08
N GLY A 215 12.50 -12.43 -13.81
CA GLY A 215 13.60 -11.46 -13.85
C GLY A 215 13.88 -10.92 -15.26
N TRP A 216 13.76 -11.78 -16.27
CA TRP A 216 13.90 -11.41 -17.68
C TRP A 216 12.72 -10.60 -18.24
N ASP A 217 11.49 -10.92 -17.81
CA ASP A 217 10.23 -10.35 -18.29
C ASP A 217 10.05 -8.86 -17.90
N ASP A 218 9.62 -8.59 -16.67
CA ASP A 218 9.19 -7.24 -16.24
C ASP A 218 9.61 -6.85 -14.82
N ALA A 219 10.53 -7.59 -14.20
CA ALA A 219 11.10 -7.24 -12.90
C ALA A 219 11.92 -5.94 -12.94
N ILE A 220 11.76 -5.11 -11.90
CA ILE A 220 12.46 -3.83 -11.74
C ILE A 220 13.21 -3.83 -10.39
N ILE A 221 14.48 -3.45 -10.42
CA ILE A 221 15.24 -3.02 -9.25
C ILE A 221 14.94 -1.54 -9.03
N ALA A 222 13.92 -1.29 -8.21
CA ALA A 222 13.34 0.04 -8.02
C ALA A 222 14.09 0.82 -6.93
N TYR A 223 14.32 2.10 -7.18
CA TYR A 223 14.93 3.06 -6.24
C TYR A 223 14.07 4.33 -6.04
N ALA A 224 13.02 4.51 -6.84
CA ALA A 224 12.08 5.62 -6.76
C ALA A 224 10.63 5.17 -6.95
N GLN A 225 9.71 5.94 -6.39
CA GLN A 225 8.27 5.69 -6.35
C GLN A 225 7.52 7.03 -6.42
N ASN A 226 6.56 7.15 -7.33
CA ASN A 226 5.75 8.38 -7.54
C ASN A 226 6.60 9.67 -7.69
N GLY A 227 7.70 9.60 -8.45
CA GLY A 227 8.59 10.74 -8.70
C GLY A 227 9.58 11.11 -7.58
N GLU A 228 9.52 10.44 -6.42
CA GLU A 228 10.48 10.64 -5.32
C GLU A 228 11.30 9.37 -5.03
N PRO A 229 12.43 9.44 -4.29
CA PRO A 229 13.08 8.23 -3.79
C PRO A 229 12.12 7.36 -2.98
N LEU A 230 12.34 6.04 -2.96
CA LEU A 230 11.55 5.13 -2.12
C LEU A 230 11.45 5.66 -0.67
N ARG A 231 10.29 5.51 -0.04
CA ARG A 231 10.17 5.72 1.40
C ARG A 231 10.82 4.56 2.17
N PRO A 232 11.38 4.76 3.39
CA PRO A 232 11.99 3.70 4.18
C PRO A 232 11.10 2.46 4.33
N GLU A 233 9.82 2.66 4.63
CA GLU A 233 8.82 1.60 4.76
C GLU A 233 8.52 0.85 3.44
N GLN A 234 8.79 1.47 2.29
CA GLN A 234 8.62 0.88 0.95
C GLN A 234 9.91 0.27 0.37
N GLY A 235 11.02 0.31 1.12
CA GLY A 235 12.25 -0.42 0.77
C GLY A 235 13.45 0.45 0.43
N PHE A 236 13.49 1.72 0.83
CA PHE A 236 14.65 2.59 0.60
C PHE A 236 15.98 1.95 1.06
N PRO A 237 17.06 2.01 0.27
CA PRO A 237 17.18 2.73 -1.00
C PRO A 237 16.76 1.92 -2.24
N VAL A 238 16.66 0.59 -2.14
CA VAL A 238 16.43 -0.32 -3.28
C VAL A 238 15.51 -1.46 -2.88
N ARG A 239 14.55 -1.79 -3.76
CA ARG A 239 13.72 -3.01 -3.66
C ARG A 239 13.69 -3.78 -4.97
N LEU A 240 13.35 -5.06 -4.88
CA LEU A 240 12.77 -5.79 -5.99
C LEU A 240 11.29 -5.42 -6.14
N PHE A 241 10.87 -5.15 -7.37
CA PHE A 241 9.47 -4.95 -7.74
C PHE A 241 9.10 -5.90 -8.89
N LEU A 242 8.05 -6.70 -8.67
CA LEU A 242 7.58 -7.73 -9.59
C LEU A 242 6.10 -7.44 -9.94
N PRO A 243 5.83 -6.77 -11.07
CA PRO A 243 4.46 -6.39 -11.44
C PRO A 243 3.50 -7.58 -11.48
N GLY A 244 2.33 -7.42 -10.87
CA GLY A 244 1.26 -8.43 -10.82
C GLY A 244 1.49 -9.64 -9.91
N TRP A 245 2.64 -9.72 -9.22
CA TRP A 245 2.94 -10.81 -8.28
C TRP A 245 2.65 -10.41 -6.83
N GLU A 246 2.40 -11.41 -5.98
CA GLU A 246 2.13 -11.19 -4.57
C GLU A 246 3.28 -10.45 -3.88
N GLY A 247 2.94 -9.35 -3.19
CA GLY A 247 3.90 -8.31 -2.84
C GLY A 247 4.99 -8.69 -1.85
N ASN A 248 4.94 -9.89 -1.28
CA ASN A 248 6.04 -10.43 -0.46
C ASN A 248 7.20 -11.00 -1.34
N THR A 249 6.95 -11.32 -2.62
CA THR A 249 8.01 -11.58 -3.62
C THR A 249 8.82 -10.34 -3.98
N GLY A 250 8.22 -9.15 -3.88
CA GLY A 250 8.89 -7.87 -4.09
C GLY A 250 9.75 -7.48 -2.90
N VAL A 251 10.85 -8.20 -2.66
CA VAL A 251 11.72 -8.04 -1.48
C VAL A 251 12.22 -6.60 -1.34
N LYS A 252 12.02 -6.02 -0.14
CA LYS A 252 12.43 -4.66 0.22
C LYS A 252 13.83 -4.65 0.81
N TRP A 253 14.49 -3.49 0.76
CA TRP A 253 15.85 -3.30 1.31
C TRP A 253 16.81 -4.32 0.69
N LEU A 254 16.65 -4.56 -0.61
CA LEU A 254 17.21 -5.70 -1.32
C LEU A 254 18.73 -5.62 -1.32
N ARG A 255 19.40 -6.59 -0.68
CA ARG A 255 20.87 -6.61 -0.58
C ARG A 255 21.53 -7.68 -1.44
N ARG A 256 20.78 -8.71 -1.85
CA ARG A 256 21.37 -9.88 -2.52
C ARG A 256 20.39 -10.59 -3.46
N LEU A 257 20.90 -10.94 -4.63
CA LEU A 257 20.33 -11.89 -5.58
C LEU A 257 21.32 -13.05 -5.78
N GLU A 258 20.86 -14.30 -5.66
CA GLU A 258 21.69 -15.49 -5.92
C GLU A 258 20.99 -16.41 -6.91
N LEU A 259 21.64 -16.67 -8.05
CA LEU A 259 21.11 -17.46 -9.16
C LEU A 259 21.36 -18.96 -8.93
N SER A 260 20.33 -19.79 -9.16
CA SER A 260 20.34 -21.24 -8.95
C SER A 260 19.55 -22.00 -10.02
N ASP A 261 19.69 -23.32 -10.05
CA ASP A 261 18.95 -24.26 -10.92
C ASP A 261 17.68 -24.85 -10.24
N ALA A 262 17.46 -24.53 -8.96
CA ALA A 262 16.31 -24.94 -8.15
C ALA A 262 15.91 -23.84 -7.14
N PRO A 263 14.63 -23.79 -6.69
CA PRO A 263 14.23 -22.86 -5.63
C PRO A 263 14.83 -23.26 -4.28
N TYR A 264 15.01 -22.28 -3.40
CA TYR A 264 15.68 -22.43 -2.10
C TYR A 264 14.76 -22.95 -0.98
N TYR A 265 13.45 -22.97 -1.18
CA TYR A 265 12.45 -23.44 -0.22
C TYR A 265 12.56 -22.79 1.16
N THR A 266 12.72 -21.47 1.19
CA THR A 266 12.89 -20.72 2.45
C THR A 266 11.59 -20.65 3.26
N ARG A 267 11.66 -20.08 4.48
CA ARG A 267 10.52 -19.97 5.40
C ARG A 267 9.30 -19.28 4.79
N GLU A 268 9.51 -18.24 4.00
CA GLU A 268 8.43 -17.42 3.41
C GLU A 268 7.87 -17.99 2.10
N GLU A 269 8.12 -19.26 1.81
CA GLU A 269 7.54 -20.00 0.68
C GLU A 269 7.27 -21.49 1.01
N THR A 270 7.42 -21.86 2.28
CA THR A 270 7.12 -23.20 2.81
C THR A 270 6.20 -23.11 4.03
N SER A 271 6.62 -22.39 5.07
CA SER A 271 5.86 -22.18 6.32
C SER A 271 4.85 -21.02 6.24
N LYS A 272 5.08 -20.07 5.33
CA LYS A 272 4.19 -18.95 4.99
C LYS A 272 4.05 -18.82 3.49
N TYR A 273 3.02 -18.09 3.07
CA TYR A 273 2.67 -17.88 1.66
C TYR A 273 2.43 -19.19 0.91
N THR A 274 2.04 -20.22 1.66
CA THR A 274 1.53 -21.50 1.21
C THR A 274 0.06 -21.60 1.60
N GLU A 275 -0.77 -22.13 0.69
CA GLU A 275 -2.21 -22.22 0.87
C GLU A 275 -2.61 -23.68 1.11
N PRO A 276 -3.24 -24.04 2.25
CA PRO A 276 -3.89 -25.33 2.36
C PRO A 276 -5.00 -25.43 1.31
N ILE A 277 -5.07 -26.58 0.64
CA ILE A 277 -6.13 -26.94 -0.29
C ILE A 277 -6.71 -28.31 0.11
N LYS A 278 -7.70 -28.80 -0.66
CA LYS A 278 -8.34 -30.09 -0.42
C LYS A 278 -7.33 -31.25 -0.33
N ASP A 279 -7.74 -32.30 0.37
CA ASP A 279 -7.01 -33.56 0.56
C ASP A 279 -5.65 -33.40 1.27
N GLY A 280 -5.53 -32.41 2.18
CA GLY A 280 -4.32 -32.17 2.98
C GLY A 280 -3.12 -31.67 2.18
N LYS A 281 -3.32 -31.24 0.93
CA LYS A 281 -2.28 -30.69 0.07
C LYS A 281 -2.09 -29.20 0.32
N TYR A 282 -0.93 -28.68 -0.07
CA TYR A 282 -0.62 -27.26 -0.02
C TYR A 282 -0.22 -26.76 -1.41
N ARG A 283 -0.78 -25.62 -1.82
CA ARG A 283 -0.30 -24.88 -2.98
C ARG A 283 0.84 -23.98 -2.53
N ILE A 284 1.97 -24.08 -3.21
CA ILE A 284 3.16 -23.22 -3.03
C ILE A 284 3.40 -22.45 -4.33
N PHE A 285 4.22 -21.39 -4.27
CA PHE A 285 4.54 -20.56 -5.44
C PHE A 285 3.30 -19.99 -6.16
N SER A 286 2.25 -19.66 -5.39
CA SER A 286 1.10 -18.88 -5.84
C SER A 286 1.52 -17.43 -6.07
N PHE A 287 2.22 -17.18 -7.18
CA PHE A 287 2.82 -15.89 -7.45
C PHE A 287 1.83 -14.84 -7.96
N ASP A 288 1.03 -15.18 -8.97
CA ASP A 288 0.12 -14.21 -9.59
C ASP A 288 -0.99 -13.78 -8.63
N ILE A 289 -1.27 -12.48 -8.60
CA ILE A 289 -2.50 -11.93 -8.01
C ILE A 289 -3.64 -12.09 -9.02
N ASP A 290 -4.66 -12.87 -8.67
CA ASP A 290 -5.86 -13.06 -9.51
C ASP A 290 -6.74 -11.78 -9.57
N ALA A 291 -7.58 -11.66 -10.60
CA ALA A 291 -8.38 -10.45 -10.82
C ALA A 291 -9.37 -10.15 -9.69
N ARG A 292 -9.50 -8.89 -9.31
CA ARG A 292 -10.35 -8.41 -8.21
C ARG A 292 -10.95 -7.04 -8.49
N SER A 293 -12.14 -6.80 -7.93
CA SER A 293 -12.75 -5.47 -7.80
C SER A 293 -13.29 -5.23 -6.39
N ILE A 294 -13.41 -3.95 -6.03
CA ILE A 294 -14.12 -3.48 -4.84
C ILE A 294 -14.79 -2.12 -5.12
N ILE A 295 -16.07 -2.00 -4.79
CA ILE A 295 -16.78 -0.71 -4.73
C ILE A 295 -16.22 0.09 -3.55
N THR A 296 -15.74 1.31 -3.82
CA THR A 296 -15.19 2.22 -2.82
C THR A 296 -16.18 3.30 -2.42
N PHE A 297 -17.19 3.58 -3.25
CA PHE A 297 -18.35 4.40 -2.92
C PHE A 297 -19.58 3.93 -3.72
N PRO A 298 -20.77 3.82 -3.10
CA PRO A 298 -21.01 4.01 -1.68
C PRO A 298 -20.51 2.82 -0.85
N SER A 299 -19.89 3.08 0.30
CA SER A 299 -19.33 2.06 1.21
C SER A 299 -19.42 2.48 2.67
N TYR A 300 -19.30 1.55 3.63
CA TYR A 300 -19.29 1.90 5.06
C TYR A 300 -18.12 2.87 5.39
N PRO A 301 -18.31 3.93 6.20
CA PRO A 301 -19.51 4.30 6.98
C PRO A 301 -20.40 5.36 6.32
N GLN A 302 -20.36 5.49 4.99
CA GLN A 302 -21.07 6.53 4.26
C GLN A 302 -22.59 6.36 4.34
N LYS A 303 -23.27 7.48 4.14
CA LYS A 303 -24.72 7.55 3.99
C LYS A 303 -25.02 8.20 2.64
N VAL A 304 -25.95 7.62 1.89
CA VAL A 304 -26.40 8.14 0.59
C VAL A 304 -27.84 8.63 0.65
N GLU A 305 -28.18 9.58 -0.21
CA GLU A 305 -29.55 10.07 -0.38
C GLU A 305 -30.22 9.39 -1.58
N LYS A 306 -31.55 9.36 -1.57
CA LYS A 306 -32.36 8.87 -2.69
C LYS A 306 -32.13 9.77 -3.91
N GLY A 307 -31.78 9.17 -5.05
CA GLY A 307 -31.49 9.93 -6.27
C GLY A 307 -30.42 9.26 -7.13
N TRP A 308 -29.66 10.08 -7.85
CA TRP A 308 -28.54 9.62 -8.67
C TRP A 308 -27.28 9.44 -7.82
N ILE A 309 -26.71 8.24 -7.88
CA ILE A 309 -25.49 7.83 -7.18
C ILE A 309 -24.52 7.30 -8.23
N GLU A 310 -23.31 7.87 -8.29
CA GLU A 310 -22.21 7.27 -9.03
C GLU A 310 -21.59 6.15 -8.19
N ILE A 311 -21.95 4.89 -8.45
CA ILE A 311 -21.23 3.74 -7.88
C ILE A 311 -19.83 3.75 -8.51
N ARG A 312 -18.79 3.81 -7.68
CA ARG A 312 -17.40 3.85 -8.13
C ARG A 312 -16.52 2.92 -7.29
N GLY A 313 -15.46 2.42 -7.91
CA GLY A 313 -14.55 1.47 -7.26
C GLY A 313 -13.24 1.31 -8.00
N LEU A 314 -12.44 0.37 -7.50
CA LEU A 314 -11.18 -0.05 -8.10
C LEU A 314 -11.27 -1.50 -8.55
N ALA A 315 -10.65 -1.82 -9.68
CA ALA A 315 -10.42 -3.18 -10.13
C ALA A 315 -8.98 -3.36 -10.64
N TRP A 316 -8.46 -4.59 -10.65
CA TRP A 316 -7.12 -4.92 -11.12
C TRP A 316 -6.97 -6.42 -11.38
N SER A 317 -5.90 -6.82 -12.07
CA SER A 317 -5.44 -8.20 -12.17
C SER A 317 -3.93 -8.24 -12.29
N GLY A 318 -3.27 -9.19 -11.62
CA GLY A 318 -1.84 -9.44 -11.80
C GLY A 318 -1.50 -10.20 -13.09
N ARG A 319 -2.52 -10.73 -13.78
CA ARG A 319 -2.40 -11.50 -15.02
C ARG A 319 -2.40 -10.65 -16.28
N GLY A 320 -2.80 -9.38 -16.19
CA GLY A 320 -2.93 -8.51 -17.37
C GLY A 320 -3.74 -7.24 -17.11
N LYS A 321 -4.33 -6.70 -18.17
CA LYS A 321 -5.32 -5.63 -18.16
C LYS A 321 -6.69 -6.12 -17.71
N VAL A 322 -7.45 -5.23 -17.07
CA VAL A 322 -8.88 -5.39 -16.82
C VAL A 322 -9.65 -5.05 -18.10
N VAL A 323 -10.43 -5.99 -18.64
CA VAL A 323 -11.22 -5.76 -19.87
C VAL A 323 -12.67 -5.40 -19.61
N ARG A 324 -13.22 -5.77 -18.44
CA ARG A 324 -14.61 -5.49 -18.07
C ARG A 324 -14.75 -5.43 -16.56
N VAL A 325 -15.51 -4.44 -16.07
CA VAL A 325 -16.11 -4.49 -14.73
C VAL A 325 -17.61 -4.45 -14.89
N GLU A 326 -18.29 -5.26 -14.10
CA GLU A 326 -19.74 -5.34 -14.02
C GLU A 326 -20.19 -4.93 -12.63
N VAL A 327 -21.30 -4.19 -12.54
CA VAL A 327 -21.97 -3.81 -11.30
C VAL A 327 -23.36 -4.43 -11.28
N SER A 328 -23.73 -4.99 -10.14
CA SER A 328 -25.10 -5.43 -9.80
C SER A 328 -25.69 -4.47 -8.79
N THR A 329 -27.01 -4.26 -8.86
CA THR A 329 -27.79 -3.53 -7.86
C THR A 329 -29.02 -4.31 -7.40
N ASP A 330 -28.98 -5.66 -7.47
CA ASP A 330 -30.12 -6.53 -7.13
C ASP A 330 -29.70 -7.89 -6.54
N ALA A 331 -28.61 -7.90 -5.76
CA ALA A 331 -28.01 -9.11 -5.18
C ALA A 331 -27.49 -10.13 -6.22
N GLY A 332 -26.92 -9.63 -7.33
CA GLY A 332 -26.19 -10.42 -8.33
C GLY A 332 -27.07 -11.09 -9.39
N LYS A 333 -28.35 -10.75 -9.45
CA LYS A 333 -29.31 -11.33 -10.41
C LYS A 333 -29.13 -10.73 -11.80
N ASN A 334 -28.89 -9.42 -11.87
CA ASN A 334 -28.60 -8.70 -13.12
C ASN A 334 -27.29 -7.91 -13.00
N TRP A 335 -26.51 -7.94 -14.07
CA TRP A 335 -25.22 -7.27 -14.15
C TRP A 335 -25.27 -6.21 -15.26
N LYS A 336 -24.67 -5.04 -14.99
CA LYS A 336 -24.52 -3.93 -15.93
C LYS A 336 -23.03 -3.61 -16.07
N ILE A 337 -22.57 -3.39 -17.29
CA ILE A 337 -21.18 -2.98 -17.54
C ILE A 337 -20.97 -1.59 -16.92
N ALA A 338 -19.87 -1.45 -16.17
CA ALA A 338 -19.39 -0.19 -15.64
C ALA A 338 -18.43 0.47 -16.63
N GLN A 339 -18.43 1.80 -16.70
CA GLN A 339 -17.45 2.57 -17.45
C GLN A 339 -16.08 2.46 -16.77
N LEU A 340 -15.02 2.19 -17.53
CA LEU A 340 -13.65 2.25 -17.06
C LEU A 340 -13.06 3.64 -17.31
N ASN A 341 -12.24 4.13 -16.38
CA ASN A 341 -11.52 5.40 -16.51
C ASN A 341 -10.18 5.18 -17.23
N GLU A 342 -10.18 5.35 -18.56
CA GLU A 342 -8.99 5.19 -19.38
C GLU A 342 -7.81 6.10 -18.95
N PRO A 343 -6.54 5.68 -19.20
CA PRO A 343 -6.13 4.45 -19.89
C PRO A 343 -6.19 3.19 -19.02
N VAL A 344 -6.53 2.06 -19.63
CA VAL A 344 -6.41 0.73 -19.01
C VAL A 344 -4.97 0.22 -19.16
N LEU A 345 -4.24 0.18 -18.04
CA LEU A 345 -2.83 -0.21 -17.99
C LEU A 345 -2.66 -1.69 -17.57
N ASP A 346 -1.55 -2.30 -17.99
CA ASP A 346 -1.19 -3.69 -17.68
C ASP A 346 -0.72 -3.87 -16.22
N LYS A 347 -1.32 -4.80 -15.50
CA LYS A 347 -1.04 -5.10 -14.07
C LYS A 347 -1.19 -3.87 -13.18
N ALA A 348 -2.27 -3.12 -13.40
CA ALA A 348 -2.56 -1.84 -12.76
C ALA A 348 -3.96 -1.80 -12.11
N HIS A 349 -4.14 -0.92 -11.13
CA HIS A 349 -5.48 -0.49 -10.71
C HIS A 349 -6.15 0.33 -11.82
N ILE A 350 -7.41 0.04 -12.10
CA ILE A 350 -8.32 0.83 -12.93
C ILE A 350 -9.50 1.31 -12.07
N GLN A 351 -9.94 2.56 -12.24
CA GLN A 351 -11.18 3.03 -11.64
C GLN A 351 -12.36 2.67 -12.55
N PHE A 352 -13.46 2.17 -11.95
CA PHE A 352 -14.72 1.93 -12.64
C PHE A 352 -15.85 2.80 -12.06
N ARG A 353 -16.86 3.08 -12.88
CA ARG A 353 -18.02 3.94 -12.56
C ARG A 353 -19.31 3.38 -13.15
N HIS A 354 -20.40 3.44 -12.40
CA HIS A 354 -21.75 3.09 -12.85
C HIS A 354 -22.77 4.06 -12.25
N LEU A 355 -23.47 4.82 -13.10
CA LEU A 355 -24.49 5.78 -12.67
C LEU A 355 -25.81 5.06 -12.39
N TRP A 356 -26.25 5.12 -11.13
CA TRP A 356 -27.39 4.37 -10.61
C TRP A 356 -28.44 5.31 -10.00
N GLN A 357 -29.72 5.14 -10.35
CA GLN A 357 -30.81 5.91 -9.75
C GLN A 357 -31.44 5.14 -8.59
N TRP A 358 -30.87 5.27 -7.39
CA TRP A 358 -31.40 4.61 -6.21
C TRP A 358 -32.76 5.17 -5.80
N LYS A 359 -33.72 4.28 -5.56
CA LYS A 359 -35.14 4.62 -5.30
C LYS A 359 -35.47 4.79 -3.81
N GLY A 360 -34.53 4.54 -2.91
CA GLY A 360 -34.74 4.53 -1.45
C GLY A 360 -35.05 3.15 -0.87
N GLU A 361 -35.12 2.10 -1.70
CA GLU A 361 -35.36 0.73 -1.25
C GLU A 361 -34.07 0.04 -0.81
N GLU A 362 -34.17 -0.88 0.14
CA GLU A 362 -33.02 -1.66 0.60
C GLU A 362 -32.41 -2.45 -0.57
N THR A 363 -31.15 -2.17 -0.88
CA THR A 363 -30.49 -2.65 -2.10
C THR A 363 -29.10 -3.20 -1.80
N GLU A 364 -28.79 -4.37 -2.36
CA GLU A 364 -27.45 -4.94 -2.33
C GLU A 364 -26.72 -4.63 -3.64
N ILE A 365 -25.58 -3.94 -3.53
CA ILE A 365 -24.71 -3.62 -4.67
C ILE A 365 -23.42 -4.43 -4.63
N LEU A 366 -22.97 -4.89 -5.81
CA LEU A 366 -21.78 -5.73 -5.97
C LEU A 366 -20.99 -5.28 -7.19
N SER A 367 -19.68 -5.54 -7.21
CA SER A 367 -18.84 -5.43 -8.41
C SER A 367 -18.12 -6.74 -8.70
N ARG A 368 -17.91 -7.02 -9.99
CA ARG A 368 -17.15 -8.17 -10.48
C ARG A 368 -16.27 -7.74 -11.65
N VAL A 369 -15.02 -8.20 -11.70
CA VAL A 369 -14.09 -7.92 -12.80
C VAL A 369 -13.84 -9.15 -13.67
N THR A 370 -13.59 -8.92 -14.96
CA THR A 370 -12.95 -9.87 -15.89
C THR A 370 -11.66 -9.25 -16.44
N ASP A 371 -10.57 -10.01 -16.48
CA ASP A 371 -9.29 -9.61 -17.09
C ASP A 371 -9.11 -10.17 -18.52
N GLU A 372 -8.04 -9.76 -19.21
CA GLU A 372 -7.79 -10.14 -20.60
C GLU A 372 -7.46 -11.64 -20.80
N THR A 373 -7.24 -12.40 -19.73
CA THR A 373 -7.13 -13.87 -19.81
C THR A 373 -8.50 -14.57 -19.79
N GLY A 374 -9.59 -13.81 -19.60
CA GLY A 374 -10.94 -14.33 -19.39
C GLY A 374 -11.24 -14.71 -17.94
N TYR A 375 -10.26 -14.65 -17.03
CA TYR A 375 -10.48 -14.88 -15.61
C TYR A 375 -11.49 -13.85 -15.08
N THR A 376 -12.53 -14.34 -14.42
CA THR A 376 -13.60 -13.52 -13.84
C THR A 376 -13.63 -13.73 -12.33
N GLN A 377 -13.72 -12.63 -11.59
CA GLN A 377 -13.71 -12.63 -10.13
C GLN A 377 -14.82 -13.54 -9.55
N PRO A 378 -14.48 -14.54 -8.73
CA PRO A 378 -15.41 -15.55 -8.22
C PRO A 378 -16.21 -15.05 -7.01
N THR A 379 -17.30 -15.74 -6.65
CA THR A 379 -17.92 -15.62 -5.31
C THR A 379 -17.03 -16.29 -4.25
N LEU A 380 -17.27 -15.99 -2.96
CA LEU A 380 -16.58 -16.69 -1.87
C LEU A 380 -16.89 -18.19 -1.89
N LYS A 381 -18.15 -18.56 -2.20
CA LYS A 381 -18.55 -19.96 -2.40
C LYS A 381 -17.71 -20.66 -3.47
N GLN A 382 -17.55 -20.05 -4.65
CA GLN A 382 -16.74 -20.63 -5.74
C GLN A 382 -15.27 -20.79 -5.36
N LEU A 383 -14.70 -19.83 -4.60
CA LEU A 383 -13.34 -19.96 -4.07
C LEU A 383 -13.20 -21.15 -3.11
N PHE A 384 -14.12 -21.31 -2.16
CA PHE A 384 -14.08 -22.42 -1.22
C PHE A 384 -14.37 -23.77 -1.90
N GLU A 385 -15.22 -23.81 -2.92
CA GLU A 385 -15.44 -25.02 -3.74
C GLU A 385 -14.18 -25.43 -4.51
N ALA A 386 -13.39 -24.46 -5.01
CA ALA A 386 -12.15 -24.72 -5.73
C ALA A 386 -10.93 -25.00 -4.82
N ARG A 387 -10.80 -24.27 -3.71
CA ARG A 387 -9.57 -24.21 -2.88
C ARG A 387 -9.75 -24.72 -1.44
N GLY A 388 -10.97 -24.93 -0.97
CA GLY A 388 -11.27 -25.15 0.46
C GLY A 388 -11.36 -23.84 1.25
N SER A 389 -11.82 -23.93 2.50
CA SER A 389 -12.08 -22.77 3.38
C SER A 389 -10.98 -22.47 4.40
N GLU A 390 -9.92 -23.28 4.46
CA GLU A 390 -8.81 -23.14 5.41
C GLU A 390 -7.72 -22.16 4.92
N GLY A 391 -7.80 -21.73 3.65
CA GLY A 391 -6.88 -20.77 3.06
C GLY A 391 -7.05 -19.34 3.60
N GLY A 392 -5.94 -18.60 3.69
CA GLY A 392 -5.91 -17.20 4.13
C GLY A 392 -5.20 -16.24 3.15
N TYR A 393 -4.71 -16.76 2.02
CA TYR A 393 -4.04 -16.01 0.96
C TYR A 393 -4.86 -16.08 -0.33
N HIS A 394 -4.62 -15.16 -1.27
CA HIS A 394 -5.21 -15.12 -2.62
C HIS A 394 -6.75 -15.18 -2.66
N MET A 395 -7.39 -14.76 -1.57
CA MET A 395 -8.84 -14.63 -1.45
C MET A 395 -9.32 -13.40 -2.20
N ASN A 396 -9.93 -13.56 -3.37
CA ASN A 396 -10.46 -12.47 -4.20
C ASN A 396 -11.99 -12.52 -4.43
N PRO A 397 -12.84 -12.84 -3.43
CA PRO A 397 -14.27 -12.95 -3.65
C PRO A 397 -14.89 -11.63 -4.12
N ILE A 398 -16.02 -11.70 -4.82
CA ILE A 398 -16.94 -10.58 -5.00
C ILE A 398 -17.32 -10.01 -3.62
N THR A 399 -17.36 -8.69 -3.49
CA THR A 399 -17.76 -8.01 -2.25
C THR A 399 -19.08 -7.30 -2.42
N ALA A 400 -20.00 -7.46 -1.47
CA ALA A 400 -21.31 -6.82 -1.47
C ALA A 400 -21.39 -5.68 -0.43
N TRP A 401 -22.13 -4.63 -0.77
CA TRP A 401 -22.55 -3.57 0.15
C TRP A 401 -24.07 -3.54 0.26
N GLN A 402 -24.59 -3.49 1.49
CA GLN A 402 -26.00 -3.33 1.77
C GLN A 402 -26.31 -1.85 1.97
N VAL A 403 -27.01 -1.24 1.01
CA VAL A 403 -27.61 0.09 1.14
C VAL A 403 -28.97 -0.06 1.81
N LYS A 404 -29.12 0.50 3.00
CA LYS A 404 -30.36 0.46 3.80
C LYS A 404 -31.35 1.53 3.35
N LYS A 405 -32.63 1.36 3.70
CA LYS A 405 -33.71 2.33 3.38
C LYS A 405 -33.45 3.75 3.90
N ASP A 406 -32.73 3.88 5.01
CA ASP A 406 -32.38 5.19 5.56
C ASP A 406 -31.21 5.86 4.82
N GLY A 407 -30.54 5.14 3.92
CA GLY A 407 -29.33 5.58 3.21
C GLY A 407 -28.02 5.04 3.78
N GLY A 408 -28.03 4.42 4.96
CA GLY A 408 -26.83 3.88 5.60
C GLY A 408 -26.25 2.70 4.82
N VAL A 409 -24.93 2.65 4.67
CA VAL A 409 -24.24 1.61 3.89
C VAL A 409 -23.43 0.70 4.83
N LEU A 410 -23.66 -0.60 4.77
CA LEU A 410 -22.87 -1.62 5.49
C LEU A 410 -22.15 -2.55 4.52
N PHE A 411 -20.98 -3.06 4.92
CA PHE A 411 -20.41 -4.21 4.23
C PHE A 411 -21.31 -5.42 4.49
N LYS A 412 -21.56 -6.23 3.46
CA LYS A 412 -22.31 -7.48 3.58
C LYS A 412 -21.35 -8.65 3.33
N PRO A 413 -20.82 -9.28 4.39
CA PRO A 413 -20.06 -10.51 4.23
C PRO A 413 -20.92 -11.57 3.53
N GLU A 414 -20.37 -12.31 2.55
CA GLU A 414 -20.98 -13.57 2.12
C GLU A 414 -21.08 -14.48 3.35
N THR A 415 -22.30 -14.75 3.80
CA THR A 415 -22.58 -15.68 4.88
C THR A 415 -22.89 -17.04 4.29
N PHE A 416 -22.24 -18.08 4.79
CA PHE A 416 -22.57 -19.45 4.41
C PHE A 416 -23.90 -19.85 5.08
N ARG A 417 -24.86 -20.27 4.27
CA ARG A 417 -26.06 -21.02 4.67
C ARG A 417 -26.17 -22.25 3.76
#